data_AF-A0AAJ2NMT3-F1
#
_entry.id   AF-A0AAJ2NMT3-F1
#
_cell.length_a   1.000
_cell.length_b   1.000
_cell.length_c   1.000
_cell.angle_alpha   90.00
_cell.angle_beta   90.00
_cell.angle_gamma   90.00
#
_symmetry.space_group_name_H-M   'P 1'
#
loop_
_entity.id
_entity.type
_entity.pdbx_description
1 polymer ?
#
loop_
_entity_poly.entity_id
_entity_poly.type
_entity_poly.pdbx_seq_one_letter_code
_entity_poly.pdbx_strand_id
1 'polypeptide(L)'
;MKKKLGLGMAAIALAVTLAACGDNEETEVETDETETEETAEHPETEAPSEFSLDTEDIPEVVATVNGEDIERDDYVRAVESQAMMYTQFGIDFNDEEGQAMLEEVKDGVLQGLIEDRLLIQASEDVEVTDEEIDQELEMAMAQSQIESQEQLEELLAEQGFTVEDLREDFEKQLRVQKFIEEQTEAPEVSEEEIQSAYDQQVEMAEQSGAEEIPSFEEQRDSIEAELIQEARMAQRDQIVSKLQEQSDIETNV
;
A
#
# COMPACT_ATOMS: atom_id res chain seq x y z
N MET A 1 -2.40 -32.24 -46.75
CA MET A 1 -1.85 -31.28 -47.74
C MET A 1 -1.77 -29.92 -47.06
N LYS A 2 -0.58 -29.30 -47.07
CA LYS A 2 -0.28 -27.83 -47.15
C LYS A 2 -1.10 -26.88 -46.24
N LYS A 3 -0.56 -26.00 -45.39
CA LYS A 3 0.76 -25.33 -45.30
C LYS A 3 0.88 -24.60 -43.94
N LYS A 4 2.11 -24.49 -43.44
CA LYS A 4 2.55 -23.62 -42.32
C LYS A 4 2.72 -22.17 -42.81
N LEU A 5 2.51 -21.18 -41.94
CA LEU A 5 3.07 -19.82 -42.09
C LEU A 5 3.47 -19.30 -40.70
N GLY A 6 4.73 -18.90 -40.59
CA GLY A 6 5.36 -18.37 -39.38
C GLY A 6 5.28 -16.84 -39.29
N LEU A 7 5.35 -16.35 -38.05
CA LEU A 7 5.36 -14.95 -37.68
C LEU A 7 6.82 -14.44 -37.67
N GLY A 8 7.09 -13.40 -38.46
CA GLY A 8 8.39 -12.75 -38.56
C GLY A 8 8.47 -11.52 -37.65
N MET A 9 9.55 -11.47 -36.88
CA MET A 9 10.01 -10.38 -36.03
C MET A 9 10.49 -9.19 -36.88
N ALA A 10 10.00 -7.97 -36.60
CA ALA A 10 10.51 -6.74 -37.21
C ALA A 10 10.87 -5.72 -36.11
N ALA A 11 12.17 -5.53 -35.92
CA ALA A 11 12.76 -4.47 -35.10
C ALA A 11 12.62 -3.12 -35.80
N ILE A 12 12.16 -2.09 -35.08
CA ILE A 12 12.13 -0.71 -35.56
C ILE A 12 13.27 0.05 -34.88
N ALA A 13 14.21 0.52 -35.71
CA ALA A 13 15.34 1.34 -35.31
C ALA A 13 14.92 2.82 -35.21
N LEU A 14 15.25 3.46 -34.08
CA LEU A 14 15.07 4.89 -33.83
C LEU A 14 16.29 5.67 -34.36
N ALA A 15 16.06 6.55 -35.33
CA ALA A 15 17.07 7.46 -35.87
C ALA A 15 16.90 8.86 -35.27
N VAL A 16 17.94 9.33 -34.59
CA VAL A 16 18.10 10.70 -34.08
C VAL A 16 18.54 11.62 -35.21
N THR A 17 17.91 12.80 -35.36
CA THR A 17 18.46 13.88 -36.18
C THR A 17 18.47 15.20 -35.41
N LEU A 18 19.68 15.61 -35.01
CA LEU A 18 20.04 16.98 -34.65
C LEU A 18 20.17 17.81 -35.94
N ALA A 19 19.57 19.00 -35.96
CA ALA A 19 19.91 20.03 -36.94
C ALA A 19 19.89 21.40 -36.26
N ALA A 20 21.05 22.06 -36.32
CA ALA A 20 21.34 23.42 -35.87
C ALA A 20 21.54 24.35 -37.09
N CYS A 21 21.55 25.66 -36.82
CA CYS A 21 21.79 26.83 -37.70
C CYS A 21 20.58 27.27 -38.56
N GLY A 22 20.26 28.57 -38.73
CA GLY A 22 20.88 29.82 -38.29
C GLY A 22 20.29 31.01 -39.07
N ASP A 23 20.54 32.22 -38.55
CA ASP A 23 20.69 33.53 -39.22
C ASP A 23 19.50 34.17 -39.98
N ASN A 24 18.99 35.33 -39.52
CA ASN A 24 18.91 36.59 -40.28
C ASN A 24 18.29 37.74 -39.45
N GLU A 25 18.90 38.91 -39.55
CA GLU A 25 18.69 40.14 -38.77
C GLU A 25 17.57 41.07 -39.31
N GLU A 26 17.15 42.00 -38.44
CA GLU A 26 16.40 43.27 -38.63
C GLU A 26 14.85 43.28 -38.65
N THR A 27 14.23 43.82 -37.58
CA THR A 27 13.61 45.17 -37.54
C THR A 27 12.78 45.35 -36.25
N GLU A 28 13.10 46.39 -35.47
CA GLU A 28 12.31 46.88 -34.32
C GLU A 28 11.01 47.57 -34.80
N VAL A 29 9.85 47.31 -34.19
CA VAL A 29 8.80 48.33 -33.90
C VAL A 29 7.89 47.86 -32.75
N GLU A 30 7.86 48.68 -31.71
CA GLU A 30 6.80 49.04 -30.74
C GLU A 30 5.87 47.97 -30.12
N THR A 31 5.92 47.99 -28.78
CA THR A 31 4.86 47.61 -27.85
C THR A 31 3.60 48.47 -28.03
N ASP A 32 2.45 47.83 -28.27
CA ASP A 32 1.17 48.24 -27.70
C ASP A 32 0.20 47.05 -27.69
N GLU A 33 -0.66 47.01 -26.68
CA GLU A 33 -1.49 45.91 -26.24
C GLU A 33 -2.60 45.55 -27.26
N THR A 34 -2.88 44.26 -27.45
CA THR A 34 -4.25 43.83 -27.78
C THR A 34 -4.47 42.36 -27.40
N GLU A 35 -5.51 42.15 -26.58
CA GLU A 35 -6.19 40.89 -26.32
C GLU A 35 -6.30 39.99 -27.56
N THR A 36 -5.99 38.72 -27.40
CA THR A 36 -6.78 37.64 -27.99
C THR A 36 -6.72 36.46 -27.03
N GLU A 37 -7.84 36.25 -26.32
CA GLU A 37 -8.19 34.95 -25.74
C GLU A 37 -8.16 33.90 -26.86
N GLU A 38 -7.20 32.98 -26.82
CA GLU A 38 -7.44 31.63 -27.32
C GLU A 38 -7.65 30.74 -26.11
N THR A 39 -8.93 30.50 -25.84
CA THR A 39 -9.43 29.35 -25.10
C THR A 39 -8.77 28.08 -25.64
N ALA A 40 -7.73 27.62 -24.96
CA ALA A 40 -7.33 26.24 -25.02
C ALA A 40 -8.36 25.46 -24.20
N GLU A 41 -9.31 24.83 -24.88
CA GLU A 41 -10.12 23.76 -24.31
C GLU A 41 -9.16 22.62 -23.93
N HIS A 42 -8.63 22.66 -22.72
CA HIS A 42 -8.19 21.46 -22.04
C HIS A 42 -9.44 20.59 -21.88
N PRO A 43 -9.43 19.32 -22.30
CA PRO A 43 -10.41 18.40 -21.73
C PRO A 43 -10.16 18.42 -20.23
N GLU A 44 -11.15 18.89 -19.48
CA GLU A 44 -11.22 18.66 -18.04
C GLU A 44 -11.09 17.16 -17.88
N THR A 45 -9.90 16.73 -17.49
CA THR A 45 -9.74 15.44 -16.85
C THR A 45 -10.43 15.68 -15.53
N GLU A 46 -11.68 15.25 -15.40
CA GLU A 46 -12.36 15.26 -14.11
C GLU A 46 -11.39 14.62 -13.12
N ALA A 47 -10.91 15.42 -12.17
CA ALA A 47 -10.19 14.87 -11.03
C ALA A 47 -11.07 13.73 -10.48
N PRO A 48 -10.48 12.58 -10.08
CA PRO A 48 -11.25 11.59 -9.34
C PRO A 48 -11.99 12.35 -8.24
N SER A 49 -13.31 12.15 -8.15
CA SER A 49 -14.09 12.66 -7.02
C SER A 49 -13.33 12.27 -5.75
N GLU A 50 -12.70 13.24 -5.10
CA GLU A 50 -11.95 12.96 -3.88
C GLU A 50 -12.96 12.49 -2.86
N PHE A 51 -12.91 11.20 -2.55
CA PHE A 51 -13.70 10.64 -1.46
C PHE A 51 -13.27 11.37 -0.19
N SER A 52 -14.22 12.01 0.48
CA SER A 52 -14.01 12.61 1.80
C SER A 52 -15.05 12.03 2.73
N LEU A 53 -14.59 11.62 3.91
CA LEU A 53 -15.42 10.99 4.90
C LEU A 53 -16.26 12.05 5.63
N ASP A 54 -17.55 11.78 5.81
CA ASP A 54 -18.37 12.57 6.72
C ASP A 54 -17.95 12.28 8.17
N THR A 55 -17.55 13.33 8.88
CA THR A 55 -17.00 13.25 10.23
C THR A 55 -17.96 13.79 11.30
N GLU A 56 -19.16 14.26 10.93
CA GLU A 56 -20.10 14.90 11.87
C GLU A 56 -20.47 14.00 13.05
N ASP A 57 -20.61 12.69 12.79
CA ASP A 57 -21.01 11.69 13.78
C ASP A 57 -19.82 10.94 14.41
N ILE A 58 -18.58 11.28 14.06
CA ILE A 58 -17.38 10.59 14.59
C ILE A 58 -16.88 11.34 15.85
N PRO A 59 -16.82 10.68 17.03
CA PRO A 59 -16.34 11.27 18.27
C PRO A 59 -14.86 11.63 18.19
N GLU A 60 -14.39 12.54 19.05
CA GLU A 60 -12.96 12.93 19.11
C GLU A 60 -12.03 11.76 19.43
N VAL A 61 -12.47 10.84 20.29
CA VAL A 61 -11.78 9.58 20.59
C VAL A 61 -12.65 8.44 20.09
N VAL A 62 -12.16 7.64 19.14
CA VAL A 62 -12.93 6.55 18.52
C VAL A 62 -12.78 5.23 19.27
N ALA A 63 -11.67 5.04 19.99
CA ALA A 63 -11.47 3.92 20.89
C ALA A 63 -10.37 4.25 21.92
N THR A 64 -10.36 3.52 23.04
CA THR A 64 -9.33 3.57 24.07
C THR A 64 -8.82 2.15 24.33
N VAL A 65 -7.51 1.95 24.29
CA VAL A 65 -6.83 0.66 24.47
C VAL A 65 -5.86 0.76 25.65
N ASN A 66 -6.14 0.05 26.73
CA ASN A 66 -5.37 0.08 27.98
C ASN A 66 -5.15 1.49 28.54
N GLY A 67 -6.10 2.40 28.32
CA GLY A 67 -6.06 3.79 28.75
C GLY A 67 -5.35 4.75 27.80
N GLU A 68 -4.95 4.30 26.62
CA GLU A 68 -4.47 5.16 25.54
C GLU A 68 -5.50 5.32 24.44
N ASP A 69 -5.69 6.55 23.98
CA ASP A 69 -6.72 6.90 23.02
C ASP A 69 -6.26 6.69 21.55
N ILE A 70 -7.23 6.29 20.72
CA ILE A 70 -7.18 6.34 19.26
C ILE A 70 -8.02 7.55 18.85
N GLU A 71 -7.35 8.58 18.35
CA GLU A 71 -7.95 9.86 18.00
C GLU A 71 -8.72 9.77 16.69
N ARG A 72 -9.75 10.61 16.56
CA ARG A 72 -10.57 10.72 15.35
C ARG A 72 -9.73 10.98 14.12
N ASP A 73 -8.77 11.88 14.21
CA ASP A 73 -8.02 12.34 13.05
C ASP A 73 -7.12 11.23 12.49
N ASP A 74 -6.67 10.29 13.33
CA ASP A 74 -5.94 9.08 12.89
C ASP A 74 -6.89 8.10 12.19
N TYR A 75 -8.05 7.87 12.80
CA TYR A 75 -9.08 7.01 12.24
C TYR A 75 -9.61 7.50 10.90
N VAL A 76 -9.98 8.77 10.79
CA VAL A 76 -10.48 9.38 9.55
C VAL A 76 -9.44 9.29 8.44
N ARG A 77 -8.18 9.65 8.73
CA ARG A 77 -7.09 9.54 7.74
C ARG A 77 -6.90 8.11 7.26
N ALA A 78 -6.95 7.13 8.17
CA ALA A 78 -6.81 5.73 7.81
C ALA A 78 -8.00 5.23 6.95
N VAL A 79 -9.24 5.62 7.29
CA VAL A 79 -10.44 5.29 6.49
C VAL A 79 -10.36 5.92 5.11
N GLU A 80 -10.02 7.21 5.00
CA GLU A 80 -9.92 7.90 3.71
C GLU A 80 -8.82 7.30 2.83
N SER A 81 -7.65 7.00 3.41
CA SER A 81 -6.56 6.32 2.71
C SER A 81 -7.00 4.95 2.19
N GLN A 82 -7.67 4.16 3.03
CA GLN A 82 -8.14 2.82 2.64
C GLN A 82 -9.24 2.90 1.58
N ALA A 83 -10.17 3.85 1.69
CA ALA A 83 -11.20 4.11 0.71
C ALA A 83 -10.60 4.55 -0.63
N MET A 84 -9.60 5.43 -0.63
CA MET A 84 -8.90 5.87 -1.85
C MET A 84 -8.24 4.69 -2.59
N MET A 85 -7.80 3.65 -1.88
CA MET A 85 -7.33 2.42 -2.52
C MET A 85 -8.47 1.72 -3.27
N TYR A 86 -9.65 1.61 -2.68
CA TYR A 86 -10.82 0.97 -3.31
C TYR A 86 -11.39 1.79 -4.47
N THR A 87 -11.37 3.12 -4.41
CA THR A 87 -11.80 3.96 -5.54
C THR A 87 -10.92 3.77 -6.76
N GLN A 88 -9.62 3.50 -6.58
CA GLN A 88 -8.72 3.14 -7.69
C GLN A 88 -9.08 1.81 -8.35
N PHE A 89 -9.75 0.91 -7.63
CA PHE A 89 -10.33 -0.33 -8.17
C PHE A 89 -11.75 -0.14 -8.75
N GLY A 90 -12.25 1.09 -8.78
CA GLY A 90 -13.53 1.45 -9.40
C GLY A 90 -14.73 1.38 -8.47
N ILE A 91 -14.52 1.29 -7.15
CA ILE A 91 -15.60 1.39 -6.16
C ILE A 91 -16.07 2.85 -6.05
N ASP A 92 -17.38 3.09 -6.19
CA ASP A 92 -17.99 4.39 -5.95
C ASP A 92 -18.73 4.39 -4.61
N PHE A 93 -18.15 5.04 -3.61
CA PHE A 93 -18.74 5.15 -2.27
C PHE A 93 -20.00 6.03 -2.23
N ASN A 94 -20.43 6.65 -3.32
CA ASN A 94 -21.67 7.45 -3.34
C ASN A 94 -22.94 6.64 -3.62
N ASP A 95 -22.81 5.37 -4.04
CA ASP A 95 -23.95 4.49 -4.27
C ASP A 95 -24.24 3.57 -3.06
N GLU A 96 -25.36 2.83 -3.12
CA GLU A 96 -25.81 1.98 -2.00
C GLU A 96 -24.83 0.83 -1.71
N GLU A 97 -24.19 0.27 -2.74
CA GLU A 97 -23.24 -0.84 -2.59
C GLU A 97 -21.91 -0.34 -2.01
N GLY A 98 -21.42 0.80 -2.50
CA GLY A 98 -20.27 1.49 -1.96
C GLY A 98 -20.48 1.90 -0.51
N GLN A 99 -21.64 2.44 -0.14
CA GLN A 99 -21.92 2.79 1.25
C GLN A 99 -21.90 1.57 2.19
N ALA A 100 -22.39 0.41 1.75
CA ALA A 100 -22.26 -0.82 2.54
C ALA A 100 -20.80 -1.25 2.71
N MET A 101 -20.00 -1.16 1.64
CA MET A 101 -18.56 -1.44 1.69
C MET A 101 -17.81 -0.43 2.57
N LEU A 102 -18.24 0.84 2.59
CA LEU A 102 -17.62 1.86 3.43
C LEU A 102 -17.74 1.54 4.92
N GLU A 103 -18.86 0.97 5.35
CA GLU A 103 -19.02 0.52 6.74
C GLU A 103 -18.06 -0.64 7.07
N GLU A 104 -17.85 -1.57 6.13
CA GLU A 104 -16.84 -2.63 6.30
C GLU A 104 -15.41 -2.07 6.38
N VAL A 105 -15.10 -1.05 5.58
CA VAL A 105 -13.81 -0.34 5.61
C VAL A 105 -13.61 0.36 6.95
N LYS A 106 -14.62 1.07 7.45
CA LYS A 106 -14.62 1.74 8.76
C LYS A 106 -14.33 0.75 9.89
N ASP A 107 -15.10 -0.34 9.94
CA ASP A 107 -14.93 -1.38 10.97
C ASP A 107 -13.54 -2.03 10.90
N GLY A 108 -13.07 -2.34 9.68
CA GLY A 108 -11.76 -2.93 9.46
C GLY A 108 -10.62 -2.00 9.89
N VAL A 109 -10.73 -0.70 9.59
CA VAL A 109 -9.73 0.30 10.00
C VAL A 109 -9.73 0.47 11.51
N LEU A 110 -10.89 0.53 12.17
CA LEU A 110 -10.95 0.63 13.62
C LEU A 110 -10.28 -0.58 14.28
N GLN A 111 -10.60 -1.79 13.82
CA GLN A 111 -9.97 -3.01 14.33
C GLN A 111 -8.46 -2.98 14.09
N GLY A 112 -8.00 -2.62 12.89
CA GLY A 112 -6.59 -2.49 12.58
C GLY A 112 -5.85 -1.54 13.52
N LEU A 113 -6.41 -0.34 13.78
CA LEU A 113 -5.81 0.63 14.71
C LEU A 113 -5.75 0.12 16.15
N ILE A 114 -6.75 -0.64 16.59
CA ILE A 114 -6.75 -1.29 17.90
C ILE A 114 -5.67 -2.37 17.96
N GLU A 115 -5.58 -3.23 16.94
CA GLU A 115 -4.52 -4.26 16.85
C GLU A 115 -3.12 -3.65 16.87
N ASP A 116 -2.90 -2.61 16.07
CA ASP A 116 -1.62 -1.90 16.00
C ASP A 116 -1.27 -1.29 17.35
N ARG A 117 -2.22 -0.67 18.04
CA ARG A 117 -2.00 -0.13 19.39
C ARG A 117 -1.61 -1.22 20.38
N LEU A 118 -2.30 -2.36 20.35
CA LEU A 118 -2.00 -3.51 21.21
C LEU A 118 -0.59 -4.06 20.96
N LEU A 119 -0.19 -4.18 19.69
CA LEU A 119 1.13 -4.68 19.30
C LEU A 119 2.23 -3.68 19.70
N ILE A 120 2.00 -2.38 19.53
CA ILE A 120 2.93 -1.33 19.96
C ILE A 120 3.13 -1.40 21.49
N GLN A 121 2.04 -1.44 22.27
CA GLN A 121 2.10 -1.58 23.73
C GLN A 121 2.81 -2.86 24.16
N ALA A 122 2.55 -3.99 23.49
CA ALA A 122 3.16 -5.26 23.82
C ALA A 122 4.67 -5.32 23.50
N SER A 123 5.15 -4.44 22.61
CA SER A 123 6.54 -4.39 22.15
C SER A 123 7.37 -3.26 22.76
N GLU A 124 6.84 -2.49 23.71
CA GLU A 124 7.54 -1.34 24.32
C GLU A 124 8.90 -1.70 24.94
N ASP A 125 9.00 -2.89 25.52
CA ASP A 125 10.22 -3.39 26.17
C ASP A 125 11.23 -4.01 25.19
N VAL A 126 10.91 -4.10 23.89
CA VAL A 126 11.79 -4.67 22.87
C VAL A 126 12.85 -3.65 22.45
N GLU A 127 14.12 -4.07 22.49
CA GLU A 127 15.25 -3.20 22.12
C GLU A 127 15.48 -3.20 20.60
N VAL A 128 15.60 -1.99 20.04
CA VAL A 128 16.00 -1.74 18.65
C VAL A 128 17.23 -0.84 18.66
N THR A 129 18.18 -1.14 17.79
CA THR A 129 19.42 -0.37 17.66
C THR A 129 19.32 0.68 16.56
N ASP A 130 20.07 1.76 16.70
CA ASP A 130 20.15 2.80 15.66
C ASP A 130 20.57 2.22 14.29
N GLU A 131 21.42 1.19 14.28
CA GLU A 131 21.86 0.52 13.05
C GLU A 131 20.72 -0.19 12.32
N GLU A 132 19.76 -0.76 13.06
CA GLU A 132 18.57 -1.39 12.46
C GLU A 132 17.62 -0.34 11.88
N ILE A 133 17.45 0.78 12.58
CA ILE A 133 16.64 1.92 12.10
C ILE A 133 17.28 2.53 10.85
N ASP A 134 18.60 2.69 10.84
CA ASP A 134 19.35 3.20 9.69
C ASP A 134 19.21 2.27 8.48
N GLN A 135 19.25 0.95 8.70
CA GLN A 135 19.04 -0.03 7.62
C GLN A 135 17.61 0.05 7.06
N GLU A 136 16.59 0.16 7.91
CA GLU A 136 15.21 0.29 7.46
C GLU A 136 15.01 1.59 6.67
N LEU A 137 15.60 2.70 7.13
CA LEU A 137 15.59 3.96 6.42
C LEU A 137 16.26 3.87 5.04
N GLU A 138 17.44 3.26 4.95
CA GLU A 138 18.14 3.03 3.68
C GLU A 138 17.31 2.17 2.71
N MET A 139 16.66 1.11 3.22
CA MET A 139 15.77 0.26 2.42
C MET A 139 14.56 1.02 1.92
N ALA A 140 13.92 1.82 2.77
CA ALA A 140 12.77 2.65 2.40
C ALA A 140 13.16 3.69 1.33
N MET A 141 14.30 4.39 1.51
CA MET A 141 14.82 5.32 0.52
C MET A 141 15.09 4.65 -0.83
N ALA A 142 15.70 3.46 -0.82
CA ALA A 142 15.99 2.70 -2.03
C ALA A 142 14.71 2.27 -2.77
N GLN A 143 13.69 1.80 -2.04
CA GLN A 143 12.39 1.41 -2.61
C GLN A 143 11.66 2.61 -3.23
N SER A 144 11.71 3.76 -2.57
CA SER A 144 11.11 5.01 -3.06
C SER A 144 11.99 5.77 -4.05
N GLN A 145 13.13 5.21 -4.48
CA GLN A 145 14.08 5.85 -5.42
C GLN A 145 14.54 7.24 -4.95
N ILE A 146 14.65 7.42 -3.64
CA ILE A 146 15.16 8.65 -3.01
C ILE A 146 16.69 8.52 -2.95
N GLU A 147 17.38 9.39 -3.68
CA GLU A 147 18.82 9.27 -3.90
C GLU A 147 19.67 9.92 -2.80
N SER A 148 19.06 10.75 -1.94
CA SER A 148 19.79 11.50 -0.91
C SER A 148 18.93 11.86 0.30
N GLN A 149 19.58 12.10 1.43
CA GLN A 149 18.93 12.55 2.65
C GLN A 149 18.29 13.95 2.50
N GLU A 150 18.89 14.84 1.71
CA GLU A 150 18.31 16.17 1.42
C GLU A 150 16.96 16.04 0.68
N GLN A 151 16.88 15.13 -0.30
CA GLN A 151 15.63 14.84 -0.99
C GLN A 151 14.58 14.24 -0.06
N LEU A 152 14.98 13.35 0.86
CA LEU A 152 14.08 12.80 1.88
C LEU A 152 13.52 13.91 2.79
N GLU A 153 14.40 14.79 3.29
CA GLU A 153 14.01 15.90 4.15
C GLU A 153 13.01 16.85 3.47
N GLU A 154 13.22 17.15 2.18
CA GLU A 154 12.29 17.97 1.39
C GLU A 154 10.90 17.31 1.29
N LEU A 155 10.84 16.03 0.92
CA LEU A 155 9.59 15.28 0.78
C LEU A 155 8.81 15.12 2.09
N LEU A 156 9.52 14.95 3.21
CA LEU A 156 8.89 14.87 4.54
C LEU A 156 8.38 16.24 4.97
N ALA A 157 9.15 17.30 4.73
CA ALA A 157 8.76 18.67 5.10
C ALA A 157 7.52 19.14 4.34
N GLU A 158 7.34 18.74 3.07
CA GLU A 158 6.10 18.98 2.30
C GLU A 158 4.85 18.41 2.97
N GLN A 159 5.02 17.33 3.73
CA GLN A 159 3.96 16.64 4.47
C GLN A 159 3.92 17.03 5.96
N GLY A 160 4.80 17.93 6.40
CA GLY A 160 4.87 18.41 7.79
C GLY A 160 5.61 17.47 8.75
N PHE A 161 6.40 16.52 8.23
CA PHE A 161 7.18 15.56 9.02
C PHE A 161 8.68 15.85 8.94
N THR A 162 9.44 15.27 9.86
CA THR A 162 10.90 15.29 9.90
C THR A 162 11.46 13.88 9.73
N VAL A 163 12.76 13.79 9.44
CA VAL A 163 13.46 12.49 9.44
C VAL A 163 13.41 11.83 10.81
N GLU A 164 13.40 12.60 11.90
CA GLU A 164 13.30 12.04 13.25
C GLU A 164 11.94 11.38 13.48
N ASP A 165 10.84 12.00 13.03
CA ASP A 165 9.49 11.40 13.13
C ASP A 165 9.46 10.06 12.38
N LEU A 166 10.05 10.00 11.18
CA LEU A 166 10.14 8.76 10.41
C LEU A 166 11.00 7.69 11.12
N ARG A 167 12.09 8.10 11.78
CA ARG A 167 12.93 7.17 12.56
C ARG A 167 12.18 6.61 13.76
N GLU A 168 11.44 7.45 14.49
CA GLU A 168 10.61 7.01 15.60
C GLU A 168 9.54 6.00 15.14
N ASP A 169 8.97 6.21 13.95
CA ASP A 169 8.00 5.26 13.39
C ASP A 169 8.65 3.94 12.97
N PHE A 170 9.85 3.96 12.36
CA PHE A 170 10.60 2.73 12.10
C PHE A 170 11.00 2.01 13.38
N GLU A 171 11.38 2.74 14.43
CA GLU A 171 11.67 2.12 15.73
C GLU A 171 10.46 1.35 16.26
N LYS A 172 9.27 1.96 16.26
CA LYS A 172 8.02 1.27 16.68
C LYS A 172 7.74 0.05 15.82
N GLN A 173 7.86 0.16 14.50
CA GLN A 173 7.64 -0.95 13.57
C GLN A 173 8.62 -2.11 13.81
N LEU A 174 9.90 -1.81 14.00
CA LEU A 174 10.93 -2.81 14.27
C LEU A 174 10.72 -3.49 15.63
N ARG A 175 10.27 -2.76 16.65
CA ARG A 175 9.89 -3.36 17.95
C ARG A 175 8.74 -4.34 17.78
N VAL A 176 7.69 -3.96 17.06
CA VAL A 176 6.54 -4.84 16.78
C VAL A 176 6.98 -6.08 15.99
N GLN A 177 7.79 -5.90 14.95
CA GLN A 177 8.31 -7.01 14.15
C GLN A 177 9.08 -8.01 15.02
N LYS A 178 10.06 -7.53 15.80
CA LYS A 178 10.84 -8.36 16.71
C LYS A 178 9.99 -9.04 17.78
N PHE A 179 9.03 -8.32 18.36
CA PHE A 179 8.11 -8.89 19.32
C PHE A 179 7.34 -10.07 18.72
N ILE A 180 6.81 -9.92 17.50
CA ILE A 180 6.10 -11.01 16.81
C ILE A 180 7.07 -12.17 16.55
N GLU A 181 8.29 -11.91 16.06
CA GLU A 181 9.30 -12.94 15.83
C GLU A 181 9.69 -13.71 17.10
N GLU A 182 9.82 -13.04 18.25
CA GLU A 182 10.11 -13.66 19.54
C GLU A 182 8.95 -14.54 20.05
N GLN A 183 7.73 -14.22 19.63
CA GLN A 183 6.49 -14.89 20.05
C GLN A 183 6.03 -15.97 19.07
N THR A 184 6.73 -16.14 17.95
CA THR A 184 6.39 -17.09 16.88
C THR A 184 7.50 -18.10 16.63
N GLU A 185 7.13 -19.22 16.00
CA GLU A 185 8.07 -20.21 15.49
C GLU A 185 8.13 -20.10 13.97
N ALA A 186 9.33 -20.31 13.40
CA ALA A 186 9.48 -20.40 11.95
C ALA A 186 8.58 -21.52 11.42
N PRO A 187 7.58 -21.23 10.57
CA PRO A 187 6.67 -22.26 10.08
C PRO A 187 7.41 -23.29 9.24
N GLU A 188 7.14 -24.56 9.48
CA GLU A 188 7.55 -25.66 8.61
C GLU A 188 6.32 -26.18 7.87
N VAL A 189 6.39 -26.25 6.54
CA VAL A 189 5.31 -26.79 5.70
C VAL A 189 5.75 -28.12 5.13
N SER A 190 4.91 -29.14 5.27
CA SER A 190 5.20 -30.48 4.76
C SER A 190 4.86 -30.61 3.27
N GLU A 191 5.53 -31.54 2.59
CA GLU A 191 5.23 -31.86 1.18
C GLU A 191 3.76 -32.29 0.98
N GLU A 192 3.14 -32.91 1.98
CA GLU A 192 1.72 -33.30 1.94
C GLU A 192 0.80 -32.08 1.93
N GLU A 193 1.12 -31.04 2.72
CA GLU A 193 0.36 -29.78 2.73
C GLU A 193 0.50 -29.02 1.40
N ILE A 194 1.72 -28.95 0.85
CA ILE A 194 1.96 -28.31 -0.46
C ILE A 194 1.19 -29.05 -1.56
N GLN A 195 1.23 -30.39 -1.58
CA GLN A 195 0.48 -31.19 -2.53
C GLN A 195 -1.03 -30.98 -2.37
N SER A 196 -1.54 -30.95 -1.14
CA SER A 196 -2.97 -30.76 -0.85
C SER A 196 -3.44 -29.36 -1.31
N ALA A 197 -2.65 -28.33 -1.08
CA ALA A 197 -2.97 -26.97 -1.52
C ALA A 197 -3.00 -26.86 -3.05
N TYR A 198 -2.04 -27.50 -3.74
CA TYR A 198 -2.07 -27.60 -5.21
C TYR A 198 -3.31 -28.33 -5.72
N ASP A 199 -3.66 -29.47 -5.12
CA ASP A 199 -4.83 -30.24 -5.54
C ASP A 199 -6.13 -29.42 -5.36
N GLN A 200 -6.23 -28.64 -4.29
CA GLN A 200 -7.36 -27.72 -4.07
C GLN A 200 -7.39 -26.58 -5.09
N GLN A 201 -6.23 -26.01 -5.42
CA GLN A 201 -6.12 -24.97 -6.46
C GLN A 201 -6.55 -25.50 -7.84
N VAL A 202 -6.12 -26.72 -8.18
CA VAL A 202 -6.53 -27.42 -9.42
C VAL A 202 -8.04 -27.63 -9.44
N GLU A 203 -8.64 -28.10 -8.34
CA GLU A 203 -10.09 -28.28 -8.25
C GLU A 203 -10.84 -26.96 -8.49
N MET A 204 -10.38 -25.87 -7.88
CA MET A 204 -10.97 -24.54 -8.08
C MET A 204 -10.81 -24.03 -9.51
N ALA A 205 -9.65 -24.28 -10.14
CA ALA A 205 -9.38 -23.93 -11.52
C ALA A 205 -10.27 -24.71 -12.50
N GLU A 206 -10.48 -26.01 -12.27
CA GLU A 206 -11.39 -26.83 -13.09
C GLU A 206 -12.84 -26.38 -12.96
N GLN A 207 -13.28 -26.02 -11.74
CA GLN A 207 -14.63 -25.51 -11.49
C GLN A 207 -14.89 -24.15 -12.16
N SER A 208 -13.87 -23.29 -12.23
CA SER A 208 -13.94 -22.00 -12.92
C SER A 208 -13.73 -22.10 -14.43
N GLY A 209 -13.40 -23.29 -14.96
CA GLY A 209 -13.23 -23.56 -16.38
C GLY A 209 -11.89 -23.09 -16.95
N ALA A 210 -10.83 -23.06 -16.14
CA ALA A 210 -9.48 -22.71 -16.58
C ALA A 210 -9.00 -23.63 -17.72
N GLU A 211 -8.52 -23.05 -18.81
CA GLU A 211 -8.06 -23.79 -19.98
C GLU A 211 -6.66 -24.41 -19.78
N GLU A 212 -5.85 -23.83 -18.88
CA GLU A 212 -4.49 -24.26 -18.58
C GLU A 212 -4.25 -24.15 -17.07
N ILE A 213 -3.76 -25.23 -16.47
CA ILE A 213 -3.41 -25.32 -15.05
C ILE A 213 -1.89 -25.59 -15.00
N PRO A 214 -1.09 -24.68 -14.41
CA PRO A 214 0.35 -24.89 -14.30
C PRO A 214 0.66 -26.14 -13.48
N SER A 215 1.78 -26.80 -13.77
CA SER A 215 2.12 -28.06 -13.11
C SER A 215 2.54 -27.86 -11.64
N PHE A 216 2.43 -28.93 -10.84
CA PHE A 216 2.88 -28.92 -9.44
C PHE A 216 4.34 -28.47 -9.30
N GLU A 217 5.24 -28.97 -10.16
CA GLU A 217 6.67 -28.60 -10.11
C GLU A 217 6.89 -27.10 -10.36
N GLU A 218 6.06 -26.45 -11.18
CA GLU A 218 6.15 -25.01 -11.47
C GLU A 218 5.61 -24.15 -10.33
N GLN A 219 4.63 -24.64 -9.57
CA GLN A 219 3.96 -23.89 -8.52
C GLN A 219 4.44 -24.24 -7.11
N ARG A 220 5.16 -25.35 -6.93
CA ARG A 220 5.56 -25.90 -5.61
C ARG A 220 6.13 -24.83 -4.69
N ASP A 221 7.13 -24.09 -5.14
CA ASP A 221 7.82 -23.10 -4.30
C ASP A 221 6.92 -21.88 -4.00
N SER A 222 6.03 -21.51 -4.92
CA SER A 222 5.05 -20.45 -4.69
C SER A 222 4.01 -20.86 -3.65
N ILE A 223 3.53 -22.11 -3.73
CA ILE A 223 2.55 -22.67 -2.79
C ILE A 223 3.19 -22.83 -1.42
N GLU A 224 4.43 -23.32 -1.35
CA GLU A 224 5.18 -23.40 -0.09
C GLU A 224 5.32 -22.00 0.54
N ALA A 225 5.68 -20.98 -0.25
CA ALA A 225 5.76 -19.61 0.24
C ALA A 225 4.40 -19.08 0.73
N GLU A 226 3.32 -19.33 0.01
CA GLU A 226 1.95 -18.94 0.40
C GLU A 226 1.53 -19.59 1.72
N LEU A 227 1.75 -20.90 1.87
CA LEU A 227 1.45 -21.63 3.11
C LEU A 227 2.31 -21.13 4.29
N ILE A 228 3.57 -20.77 4.06
CA ILE A 228 4.41 -20.14 5.08
C ILE A 228 3.83 -18.78 5.48
N GLN A 229 3.38 -17.96 4.53
CA GLN A 229 2.75 -16.67 4.85
C GLN A 229 1.45 -16.87 5.63
N GLU A 230 0.59 -17.79 5.21
CA GLU A 230 -0.66 -18.12 5.91
C GLU A 230 -0.38 -18.57 7.35
N ALA A 231 0.62 -19.44 7.54
CA ALA A 231 1.02 -19.89 8.87
C ALA A 231 1.56 -18.75 9.75
N ARG A 232 2.30 -17.79 9.18
CA ARG A 232 2.75 -16.58 9.91
C ARG A 232 1.58 -15.69 10.31
N MET A 233 0.64 -15.45 9.38
CA MET A 233 -0.57 -14.68 9.65
C MET A 233 -1.40 -15.33 10.76
N ALA A 234 -1.61 -16.64 10.72
CA ALA A 234 -2.32 -17.36 11.77
C ALA A 234 -1.64 -17.24 13.15
N GLN A 235 -0.30 -17.24 13.19
CA GLN A 235 0.44 -17.00 14.43
C GLN A 235 0.30 -15.56 14.93
N ARG A 236 0.39 -14.55 14.05
CA ARG A 236 0.11 -13.15 14.38
C ARG A 236 -1.29 -13.00 14.97
N ASP A 237 -2.30 -13.59 14.34
CA ASP A 237 -3.69 -13.48 14.78
C ASP A 237 -3.91 -14.11 16.16
N GLN A 238 -3.20 -15.20 16.46
CA GLN A 238 -3.18 -15.77 17.81
C GLN A 238 -2.54 -14.84 18.85
N ILE A 239 -1.49 -14.09 18.47
CA ILE A 239 -0.87 -13.09 19.35
C ILE A 239 -1.88 -11.96 19.61
N VAL A 240 -2.42 -11.38 18.55
CA VAL A 240 -3.41 -10.29 18.63
C VAL A 240 -4.63 -10.71 19.45
N SER A 241 -5.18 -11.90 19.21
CA SER A 241 -6.33 -12.43 19.97
C SER A 241 -6.01 -12.51 21.47
N LYS A 242 -4.82 -12.99 21.84
CA LYS A 242 -4.39 -13.05 23.25
C LYS A 242 -4.22 -11.66 23.85
N LEU A 243 -3.71 -10.70 23.10
CA LEU A 243 -3.56 -9.31 23.56
C LEU A 243 -4.93 -8.67 23.78
N GLN A 244 -5.88 -8.86 22.86
CA GLN A 244 -7.26 -8.38 22.99
C GLN A 244 -7.94 -8.98 24.22
N GLU A 245 -7.82 -10.29 24.47
CA GLU A 245 -8.39 -10.95 25.66
C GLU A 245 -7.83 -10.42 26.99
N GLN A 246 -6.62 -9.85 26.97
CA GLN A 246 -5.90 -9.37 28.15
C GLN A 246 -6.00 -7.86 28.35
N SER A 247 -6.61 -7.15 27.40
CA SER A 247 -6.62 -5.69 27.36
C SER A 247 -7.99 -5.11 27.70
N ASP A 248 -7.97 -3.87 28.17
CA ASP A 248 -9.18 -3.07 28.33
C ASP A 248 -9.39 -2.26 27.04
N ILE A 249 -10.47 -2.55 26.32
CA ILE A 249 -10.77 -1.94 25.01
C ILE A 249 -12.18 -1.36 25.08
N GLU A 250 -12.28 -0.04 24.89
CA GLU A 250 -13.53 0.69 24.77
C GLU A 250 -13.63 1.31 23.38
N THR A 251 -14.72 1.06 22.66
CA THR A 251 -15.00 1.64 21.34
C THR A 251 -16.13 2.65 21.43
N ASN A 252 -15.97 3.80 20.77
CA ASN A 252 -16.88 4.95 20.90
C ASN A 252 -17.62 5.30 19.60
N VAL A 253 -17.35 4.60 18.51
CA VAL A 253 -18.02 4.71 17.20
C VAL A 253 -19.08 3.63 17.01
#